data_AF-A0A4Q1AFE2-F1
#
_entry.id   AF-A0A4Q1AFE2-F1
#
_cell.length_a   1.000
_cell.length_b   1.000
_cell.length_c   1.000
_cell.angle_alpha   90.00
_cell.angle_beta   90.00
_cell.angle_gamma   90.00
#
_symmetry.space_group_name_H-M   'P 1'
#
loop_
_entity.id
_entity.type
_entity.pdbx_description
1 polymer ?
#
loop_
_entity_poly.entity_id
_entity_poly.type
_entity_poly.pdbx_seq_one_letter_code
_entity_poly.pdbx_strand_id
1 'polypeptide(L)'
;MKKNKKVKLQREIEKPITVFGKQLKLTRLLLILIVGVVYFVSLYIEIKTLTPLIIGIIPAILLIIAIVIYQNRIIYFGDYSIECSNAGDLYLTKLKGRCPTCDGQLKIVKKFNTEYIQCQNNSEHKFYLEVD
;
A
#
# COMPACT_ATOMS: atom_id res chain seq x y z
N MET A 1 33.78 3.11 8.57
CA MET A 1 32.67 4.08 8.63
C MET A 1 32.15 4.35 7.22
N LYS A 2 30.99 3.80 6.83
CA LYS A 2 30.37 4.08 5.52
C LYS A 2 29.64 5.42 5.63
N LYS A 3 30.07 6.41 4.85
CA LYS A 3 29.45 7.75 4.79
C LYS A 3 27.98 7.60 4.39
N ASN A 4 27.04 7.84 5.31
CA ASN A 4 25.61 7.93 5.02
C ASN A 4 25.39 9.12 4.08
N LYS A 5 25.37 8.87 2.76
CA LYS A 5 24.97 9.89 1.78
C LYS A 5 23.54 10.30 2.10
N LYS A 6 23.29 11.59 2.31
CA LYS A 6 21.94 12.14 2.51
C LYS A 6 21.09 11.86 1.27
N VAL A 7 20.26 10.82 1.34
CA VAL A 7 19.33 10.46 0.28
C VAL A 7 18.08 11.33 0.41
N LYS A 8 17.81 12.17 -0.60
CA LYS A 8 16.58 12.96 -0.65
C LYS A 8 15.52 12.18 -1.43
N LEU A 9 14.40 11.92 -0.78
CA LEU A 9 13.23 11.30 -1.38
C LEU A 9 12.09 12.32 -1.29
N GLN A 10 11.59 12.74 -2.44
CA GLN A 10 10.55 13.77 -2.56
C GLN A 10 9.23 13.11 -2.90
N ARG A 11 8.16 13.51 -2.20
CA ARG A 11 6.78 13.19 -2.59
C ARG A 11 6.34 14.21 -3.63
N GLU A 12 6.15 13.76 -4.86
CA GLU A 12 5.61 14.62 -5.93
C GLU A 12 4.09 14.68 -5.90
N ILE A 13 3.45 13.56 -5.54
CA ILE A 13 2.01 13.46 -5.44
C ILE A 13 1.71 12.87 -4.07
N GLU A 14 0.76 13.49 -3.39
CA GLU A 14 0.13 12.98 -2.18
C GLU A 14 -1.35 13.35 -2.27
N LYS A 15 -2.18 12.38 -2.68
CA LYS A 15 -3.62 12.57 -2.82
C LYS A 15 -4.35 11.63 -1.85
N PRO A 16 -5.18 12.14 -0.94
CA PRO A 16 -5.96 11.28 -0.06
C PRO A 16 -6.98 10.50 -0.90
N ILE A 17 -7.13 9.20 -0.61
CA ILE A 17 -8.19 8.40 -1.20
C ILE A 17 -9.48 8.71 -0.43
N THR A 18 -10.45 9.31 -1.11
CA THR A 18 -11.72 9.73 -0.50
C THR A 18 -12.90 8.96 -1.10
N VAL A 19 -13.88 8.66 -0.26
CA VAL A 19 -15.15 8.05 -0.64
C VAL A 19 -16.26 8.93 -0.04
N PHE A 20 -17.17 9.43 -0.88
CA PHE A 20 -18.18 10.44 -0.50
C PHE A 20 -17.60 11.65 0.24
N GLY A 21 -16.46 12.18 -0.22
CA GLY A 21 -15.79 13.34 0.37
C GLY A 21 -15.11 13.09 1.71
N LYS A 22 -15.20 11.87 2.28
CA LYS A 22 -14.49 11.49 3.50
C LYS A 22 -13.27 10.66 3.16
N GLN A 23 -12.19 10.87 3.90
CA GLN A 23 -10.99 10.06 3.74
C GLN A 23 -11.26 8.60 4.10
N LEU A 24 -10.82 7.71 3.19
CA LEU A 24 -11.02 6.28 3.34
C LEU A 24 -10.00 5.73 4.34
N LYS A 25 -10.52 5.26 5.47
CA LYS A 25 -9.73 4.54 6.45
C LYS A 25 -9.60 3.08 6.06
N LEU A 26 -8.39 2.53 6.18
CA LEU A 26 -8.11 1.14 5.90
C LEU A 26 -8.98 0.18 6.72
N THR A 27 -9.25 0.51 7.98
CA THR A 27 -10.15 -0.28 8.84
C THR A 27 -11.59 -0.32 8.31
N ARG A 28 -12.12 0.82 7.82
CA ARG A 28 -13.44 0.87 7.19
C ARG A 28 -13.47 0.07 5.90
N LEU A 29 -12.42 0.19 5.08
CA LEU A 29 -12.29 -0.58 3.85
C LEU A 29 -12.29 -2.09 4.14
N LEU A 30 -11.50 -2.55 5.12
CA LEU A 30 -11.46 -3.95 5.52
C LEU A 30 -12.84 -4.46 5.96
N LEU A 31 -13.55 -3.72 6.81
CA LEU A 31 -14.89 -4.10 7.27
C LEU A 31 -15.89 -4.22 6.12
N ILE A 32 -15.91 -3.24 5.20
CA ILE A 32 -16.80 -3.25 4.03
C ILE A 32 -16.50 -4.45 3.14
N LEU A 33 -15.22 -4.76 2.91
CA LEU A 33 -14.81 -5.88 2.08
C LEU A 33 -15.13 -7.24 2.72
N ILE A 34 -14.95 -7.39 4.03
CA ILE A 34 -15.34 -8.61 4.77
C ILE A 34 -16.85 -8.83 4.65
N VAL A 35 -17.66 -7.80 4.90
CA VAL A 35 -19.12 -7.87 4.75
C VAL A 35 -19.50 -8.23 3.31
N GLY A 36 -18.83 -7.63 2.32
CA GLY A 36 -19.04 -7.95 0.90
C GLY A 36 -18.75 -9.41 0.57
N VAL A 37 -17.62 -9.97 1.04
CA VAL A 37 -17.30 -11.39 0.84
C VAL A 37 -18.34 -12.30 1.48
N VAL A 38 -18.73 -12.03 2.73
CA VAL A 38 -19.77 -12.81 3.43
C VAL A 38 -21.10 -12.74 2.69
N TYR A 39 -21.47 -11.57 2.16
CA TYR A 39 -22.70 -11.36 1.40
C TYR A 39 -22.73 -12.22 0.12
N PHE A 40 -21.67 -12.22 -0.69
CA PHE A 40 -21.64 -13.02 -1.91
C PHE A 40 -21.61 -14.52 -1.65
N VAL A 41 -20.96 -14.98 -0.58
CA VAL A 41 -21.03 -16.38 -0.15
C VAL A 41 -22.44 -16.75 0.30
N SER A 42 -23.12 -15.87 1.03
CA SER A 42 -24.50 -16.09 1.48
C SER A 42 -25.45 -16.18 0.28
N LEU A 43 -25.31 -15.29 -0.70
CA LEU A 43 -26.07 -15.35 -1.96
C LEU A 43 -25.84 -16.63 -2.74
N TYR A 44 -24.61 -17.15 -2.76
CA TYR A 44 -24.32 -18.45 -3.37
C TYR A 44 -25.07 -19.58 -2.67
N ILE A 45 -25.13 -19.57 -1.34
CA ILE A 45 -25.83 -20.60 -0.56
C ILE A 45 -27.35 -20.56 -0.85
N GLU A 46 -27.92 -19.36 -1.00
CA GLU A 46 -29.34 -19.16 -1.27
C GLU A 46 -29.74 -19.54 -2.71
N ILE A 47 -29.01 -19.00 -3.70
CA ILE A 47 -29.38 -19.10 -5.12
C ILE A 47 -28.77 -20.34 -5.79
N LYS A 48 -27.69 -20.90 -5.22
CA LYS A 48 -26.95 -22.08 -5.71
C LYS A 48 -26.43 -21.98 -7.15
N THR A 49 -26.30 -20.77 -7.67
CA THR A 49 -25.66 -20.49 -8.97
C THR A 49 -24.24 -19.99 -8.74
N LEU A 50 -23.32 -20.22 -9.69
CA LEU A 50 -21.92 -19.76 -9.54
C LEU A 50 -21.76 -18.23 -9.71
N THR A 51 -22.76 -17.53 -10.25
CA THR A 51 -22.70 -16.10 -10.54
C THR A 51 -22.31 -15.22 -9.34
N PRO A 52 -22.89 -15.38 -8.14
CA PRO A 52 -22.49 -14.60 -6.96
C PRO A 52 -21.03 -14.85 -6.55
N LEU A 53 -20.51 -16.07 -6.71
CA LEU A 53 -19.11 -16.36 -6.43
C LEU A 53 -18.19 -15.67 -7.42
N ILE A 54 -18.52 -15.68 -8.72
CA ILE A 54 -17.73 -15.02 -9.77
C ILE A 54 -17.64 -13.51 -9.48
N ILE A 55 -18.77 -12.88 -9.14
CA ILE A 55 -18.80 -11.44 -8.80
C ILE A 55 -18.06 -11.19 -7.47
N GLY A 56 -18.20 -12.11 -6.50
CA GLY A 56 -17.54 -12.07 -5.20
C GLY A 56 -16.01 -12.17 -5.25
N ILE A 57 -15.41 -12.56 -6.38
CA ILE A 57 -13.95 -12.53 -6.57
C ILE A 57 -13.40 -11.11 -6.40
N ILE A 58 -14.14 -10.08 -6.85
CA ILE A 58 -13.69 -8.68 -6.77
C ILE A 58 -13.45 -8.23 -5.31
N PRO A 59 -14.45 -8.30 -4.41
CA PRO A 59 -14.21 -7.92 -3.02
C PRO A 59 -13.20 -8.83 -2.32
N ALA A 60 -13.08 -10.10 -2.71
CA ALA A 60 -12.06 -11.01 -2.16
C ALA A 60 -10.64 -10.58 -2.53
N ILE A 61 -10.38 -10.24 -3.81
CA ILE A 61 -9.07 -9.75 -4.26
C ILE A 61 -8.75 -8.41 -3.58
N LEU A 62 -9.71 -7.49 -3.52
CA LEU A 62 -9.54 -6.21 -2.84
C LEU A 62 -9.24 -6.40 -1.35
N LEU A 63 -9.84 -7.40 -0.70
CA LEU A 63 -9.57 -7.73 0.70
C LEU A 63 -8.14 -8.19 0.89
N ILE A 64 -7.62 -9.05 0.01
CA ILE A 64 -6.22 -9.48 0.03
C ILE A 64 -5.29 -8.28 -0.12
N ILE A 65 -5.55 -7.39 -1.08
CA ILE A 65 -4.75 -6.17 -1.28
C ILE A 65 -4.80 -5.30 -0.02
N ALA A 66 -5.98 -5.09 0.57
CA ALA A 66 -6.12 -4.31 1.79
C ALA A 66 -5.36 -4.91 2.97
N ILE A 67 -5.32 -6.24 3.11
CA ILE A 67 -4.52 -6.94 4.11
C ILE A 67 -3.01 -6.74 3.87
N VAL A 68 -2.56 -6.80 2.61
CA VAL A 68 -1.15 -6.53 2.27
C VAL A 68 -0.78 -5.07 2.59
N ILE A 69 -1.67 -4.11 2.36
CA ILE A 69 -1.48 -2.70 2.77
C ILE A 69 -1.43 -2.60 4.29
N TYR A 70 -2.28 -3.33 5.01
CA TYR A 70 -2.30 -3.33 6.47
C TYR A 70 -0.97 -3.80 7.06
N GLN A 71 -0.37 -4.85 6.47
CA GLN A 71 0.92 -5.40 6.93
C GLN A 71 2.11 -4.53 6.53
N ASN A 72 2.16 -4.05 5.29
CA ASN A 72 3.34 -3.36 4.75
C ASN A 72 3.23 -1.83 4.82
N ARG A 73 2.08 -1.27 5.16
CA ARG A 73 1.74 0.17 5.14
C ARG A 73 1.91 0.87 3.78
N ILE A 74 2.58 0.25 2.81
CA ILE A 74 2.81 0.79 1.48
C ILE A 74 2.82 -0.35 0.45
N ILE A 75 2.15 -0.14 -0.68
CA ILE A 75 2.23 -1.01 -1.86
C ILE A 75 2.58 -0.17 -3.07
N TYR A 76 3.51 -0.65 -3.89
CA TYR A 76 3.94 0.01 -5.13
C TYR A 76 3.29 -0.63 -6.35
N PHE A 77 2.93 0.20 -7.33
CA PHE A 77 2.46 -0.20 -8.66
C PHE A 77 3.01 0.79 -9.70
N GLY A 78 4.13 0.41 -10.32
CA GLY A 78 4.91 1.31 -11.16
C GLY A 78 5.48 2.48 -10.34
N ASP A 79 5.33 3.70 -10.86
CA ASP A 79 5.79 4.92 -10.18
C ASP A 79 4.90 5.37 -9.01
N TYR A 80 3.71 4.77 -8.84
CA TYR A 80 2.75 5.14 -7.80
C TYR A 80 2.79 4.15 -6.64
N SER A 81 2.36 4.63 -5.47
CA SER A 81 2.17 3.82 -4.28
C SER A 81 0.86 4.14 -3.59
N ILE A 82 0.25 3.14 -2.98
CA ILE A 82 -0.80 3.34 -1.97
C ILE A 82 -0.11 3.27 -0.61
N GLU A 83 -0.17 4.37 0.13
CA GLU A 83 0.34 4.49 1.49
C GLU A 83 -0.82 4.50 2.49
N CYS A 84 -0.58 3.88 3.65
CA CYS A 84 -1.44 3.94 4.82
C CYS A 84 -0.71 4.70 5.93
N SER A 85 -1.32 5.77 6.45
CA SER A 85 -0.80 6.47 7.64
C SER A 85 -0.92 5.62 8.89
N ASN A 86 -0.25 6.05 9.96
CA ASN A 86 -0.40 5.44 11.29
C ASN A 86 -1.85 5.54 11.81
N ALA A 87 -2.57 6.61 11.46
CA ALA A 87 -3.98 6.79 11.78
C ALA A 87 -4.92 5.91 10.92
N GLY A 88 -4.37 5.19 9.94
CA GLY A 88 -5.10 4.28 9.06
C GLY A 88 -5.65 4.93 7.81
N ASP A 89 -5.26 6.16 7.48
CA ASP A 89 -5.77 6.87 6.31
C ASP A 89 -5.00 6.47 5.04
N LEU A 90 -5.73 6.30 3.94
CA LEU A 90 -5.16 5.88 2.65
C LEU A 90 -4.82 7.07 1.76
N TYR A 91 -3.66 6.99 1.11
CA TYR A 91 -3.13 7.99 0.19
C TYR A 91 -2.63 7.31 -1.08
N LEU A 92 -2.88 7.94 -2.21
CA LEU A 92 -2.15 7.71 -3.44
C LEU A 92 -0.95 8.64 -3.45
N THR A 93 0.25 8.06 -3.41
CA THR A 93 1.51 8.80 -3.43
C THR A 93 2.32 8.51 -4.69
N LYS A 94 3.15 9.47 -5.10
CA LYS A 94 4.20 9.28 -6.11
C LYS A 94 5.51 9.74 -5.50
N LEU A 95 6.42 8.80 -5.34
CA LEU A 95 7.73 9.03 -4.73
C LEU A 95 8.78 9.19 -5.84
N LYS A 96 9.56 10.27 -5.78
CA LYS A 96 10.76 10.43 -6.60
C LYS A 96 12.00 10.53 -5.73
N GLY A 97 12.97 9.69 -6.04
CA GLY A 97 14.31 9.73 -5.49
C GLY A 97 15.24 8.94 -6.40
N ARG A 98 16.48 9.41 -6.55
CA ARG A 98 17.51 8.71 -7.31
C ARG A 98 18.52 8.09 -6.36
N CYS A 99 18.87 6.84 -6.62
CA CYS A 99 19.87 6.11 -5.87
C CYS A 99 21.25 6.74 -6.10
N PRO A 100 21.97 7.17 -5.07
CA PRO A 100 23.27 7.84 -5.22
C PRO A 100 24.42 6.90 -5.65
N THR A 101 24.13 5.62 -5.86
CA THR A 101 25.11 4.57 -6.22
C THR A 101 24.90 4.06 -7.64
N CYS A 102 23.66 4.06 -8.16
CA CYS A 102 23.35 3.48 -9.47
C CYS A 102 22.30 4.26 -10.27
N ASP A 103 21.93 5.47 -9.82
CA ASP A 103 20.90 6.34 -10.41
C ASP A 103 19.50 5.74 -10.59
N GLY A 104 19.29 4.50 -10.13
CA GLY A 104 17.98 3.83 -10.11
C GLY A 104 16.97 4.53 -9.20
N GLN A 105 15.68 4.27 -9.41
CA GLN A 105 14.63 4.84 -8.58
C GLN A 105 14.69 4.31 -7.14
N LEU A 106 14.36 5.17 -6.17
CA LEU A 106 14.26 4.81 -4.77
C LEU A 106 12.81 4.52 -4.37
N LYS A 107 12.63 3.57 -3.47
CA LYS A 107 11.36 3.25 -2.81
C LYS A 107 11.55 3.29 -1.29
N ILE A 108 10.52 3.71 -0.57
CA ILE A 108 10.40 3.53 0.87
C ILE A 108 9.85 2.13 1.15
N VAL A 109 10.48 1.40 2.08
CA VAL A 109 9.96 0.15 2.63
C VAL A 109 9.56 0.41 4.07
N LYS A 110 8.27 0.25 4.36
CA LYS A 110 7.72 0.28 5.72
C LYS A 110 7.37 -1.15 6.13
N LYS A 111 7.90 -1.63 7.25
CA LYS A 111 7.53 -2.93 7.83
C LYS A 111 7.45 -2.79 9.34
N PHE A 112 6.25 -2.86 9.91
CA PHE A 112 5.94 -2.77 11.34
C PHE A 112 6.67 -1.65 12.10
N ASN A 113 7.96 -1.82 12.40
CA ASN A 113 8.84 -0.91 13.15
C ASN A 113 10.08 -0.41 12.38
N THR A 114 10.21 -0.77 11.11
CA THR A 114 11.36 -0.37 10.27
C THR A 114 10.87 0.41 9.07
N GLU A 115 11.43 1.59 8.90
CA GLU A 115 11.29 2.40 7.71
C GLU A 115 12.69 2.63 7.13
N TYR A 116 12.91 2.21 5.89
CA TYR A 116 14.17 2.44 5.19
C TYR A 116 13.91 2.72 3.72
N ILE A 117 14.85 3.43 3.11
CA ILE A 117 14.85 3.69 1.68
C ILE A 117 15.67 2.60 1.00
N GLN A 118 15.14 2.03 -0.07
CA GLN A 118 15.80 0.99 -0.87
C GLN A 118 15.81 1.39 -2.34
N CYS A 119 16.89 1.07 -3.06
CA CYS A 119 16.88 1.17 -4.51
C CYS A 119 16.00 0.08 -5.13
N GLN A 120 15.25 0.42 -6.19
CA GLN A 120 14.49 -0.54 -6.96
C GLN A 120 15.38 -1.45 -7.81
N ASN A 121 16.50 -0.93 -8.34
CA ASN A 121 17.42 -1.69 -9.21
C ASN A 121 18.37 -2.61 -8.42
N ASN A 122 18.72 -2.26 -7.18
CA ASN A 122 19.59 -3.10 -6.34
C ASN A 122 19.08 -3.12 -4.90
N SER A 123 18.68 -4.31 -4.44
CA SER A 123 18.12 -4.53 -3.10
C SER A 123 19.13 -4.37 -1.97
N GLU A 124 20.44 -4.39 -2.27
CA GLU A 124 21.52 -4.16 -1.31
C GLU A 124 21.71 -2.68 -0.99
N HIS A 125 21.28 -1.78 -1.87
CA HIS A 125 21.34 -0.34 -1.63
C HIS A 125 20.21 0.08 -0.70
N LYS A 126 20.44 -0.10 0.60
CA LYS A 126 19.56 0.31 1.69
C LYS A 126 20.13 1.53 2.40
N PHE A 127 19.27 2.51 2.64
CA PHE A 127 19.58 3.75 3.33
C PHE A 127 18.58 3.89 4.48
N TYR A 128 19.09 3.86 5.71
CA TYR A 128 18.27 4.09 6.90
C TYR A 128 18.19 5.59 7.14
N LEU A 129 16.99 6.10 7.37
CA LEU A 129 16.80 7.47 7.82
C LEU A 129 17.19 7.49 9.30
N GLU A 130 18.26 8.20 9.66
CA GLU A 130 18.54 8.53 11.05
C GLU A 130 17.38 9.41 11.54
N VAL A 131 16.70 8.97 12.59
CA VAL A 131 15.74 9.77 13.32
C VAL A 131 16.59 10.65 14.24
N ASP A 132 16.75 11.92 13.88
CA ASP A 132 17.33 12.94 14.76
C ASP A 132 16.44 13.16 15.99
#